data_AF-A0A836APP9-F1
#
_entry.id   AF-A0A836APP9-F1
#
_cell.length_a   1.000
_cell.length_b   1.000
_cell.length_c   1.000
_cell.angle_alpha   90.00
_cell.angle_beta   90.00
_cell.angle_gamma   90.00
#
_symmetry.space_group_name_H-M   'P 1'
#
loop_
_entity.id
_entity.type
_entity.pdbx_description
1 polymer ?
#
loop_
_entity_poly.entity_id
_entity_poly.type
_entity_poly.pdbx_seq_one_letter_code
_entity_poly.pdbx_strand_id
1 'polypeptide(L)'
;MLERGFECYLQHVATTLARFRFPSFKPLQLDCNLCAIVSNSGQMVGQKVGNEIDQSSCIWRMNNAPTKGYEEDVGRMTMIRVVSHTSVPLLLKNPDYFFKEANATIYVIWGPFRNMRKDGNGIVYNMLKKTVDIYPNAQIYVTTEKRMSYCDGVFKKETGKDRKVTSI
;
A
#
# COMPACT_ATOMS: atom_id res chain seq x y z
N MET A 1 -1.80 11.09 -12.95
CA MET A 1 -1.73 9.90 -13.84
C MET A 1 -1.47 8.61 -13.05
N LEU A 2 -0.57 8.62 -12.07
CA LEU A 2 -0.43 7.53 -11.08
C LEU A 2 -1.73 7.32 -10.29
N GLU A 3 -2.38 8.38 -9.83
CA GLU A 3 -3.57 8.34 -8.96
C GLU A 3 -4.74 7.49 -9.51
N ARG A 4 -5.06 7.54 -10.81
CA ARG A 4 -6.22 6.81 -11.35
C ARG A 4 -6.10 5.29 -11.30
N GLY A 5 -4.92 4.74 -11.57
CA GLY A 5 -4.76 3.29 -11.35
C GLY A 5 -4.53 2.94 -9.88
N PHE A 6 -4.11 3.89 -9.03
CA PHE A 6 -4.13 3.72 -7.57
C PHE A 6 -5.57 3.65 -7.02
N GLU A 7 -6.53 4.35 -7.61
CA GLU A 7 -7.95 4.25 -7.24
C GLU A 7 -8.49 2.82 -7.40
N CYS A 8 -8.15 2.09 -8.49
CA CYS A 8 -8.54 0.67 -8.63
C CYS A 8 -8.02 -0.21 -7.49
N TYR A 9 -6.82 0.09 -6.97
CA TYR A 9 -6.25 -0.63 -5.85
C TYR A 9 -6.95 -0.23 -4.54
N LEU A 10 -7.14 1.06 -4.28
CA LEU A 10 -7.83 1.57 -3.08
C LEU A 10 -9.28 1.07 -2.97
N GLN A 11 -10.04 1.14 -4.06
CA GLN A 11 -11.47 0.85 -4.10
C GLN A 11 -11.79 -0.66 -3.96
N HIS A 12 -10.77 -1.52 -4.05
CA HIS A 12 -10.94 -2.98 -4.07
C HIS A 12 -9.94 -3.77 -3.23
N VAL A 13 -9.21 -3.12 -2.32
CA VAL A 13 -8.48 -3.79 -1.23
C VAL A 13 -9.41 -4.73 -0.43
N ALA A 14 -10.73 -4.50 -0.49
CA ALA A 14 -11.79 -5.38 0.03
C ALA A 14 -11.94 -6.75 -0.68
N THR A 15 -11.30 -7.00 -1.82
CA THR A 15 -11.48 -8.25 -2.58
C THR A 15 -10.19 -9.07 -2.66
N THR A 16 -10.11 -10.08 -1.78
CA THR A 16 -9.16 -11.20 -1.81
C THR A 16 -7.68 -10.80 -1.81
N LEU A 17 -7.13 -10.54 -0.62
CA LEU A 17 -5.69 -10.40 -0.42
C LEU A 17 -5.09 -11.72 0.08
N ALA A 18 -3.82 -11.97 -0.27
CA ALA A 18 -3.04 -13.03 0.36
C ALA A 18 -2.12 -12.41 1.42
N ARG A 19 -2.27 -12.84 2.67
CA ARG A 19 -1.33 -12.47 3.74
C ARG A 19 -0.03 -13.22 3.51
N PHE A 20 1.11 -12.54 3.63
CA PHE A 20 2.40 -13.12 3.25
C PHE A 20 2.72 -14.45 3.97
N ARG A 21 2.27 -14.60 5.23
CA ARG A 21 2.46 -15.80 6.07
C ARG A 21 1.33 -16.83 6.01
N PHE A 22 0.21 -16.52 5.35
CA PHE A 22 -0.94 -17.41 5.31
C PHE A 22 -1.45 -17.54 3.86
N PRO A 23 -1.41 -18.75 3.26
CA PRO A 23 -1.92 -18.96 1.91
C PRO A 23 -3.45 -18.81 1.81
N SER A 24 -4.14 -18.61 2.94
CA SER A 24 -5.58 -18.34 2.94
C SER A 24 -5.85 -16.97 2.33
N PHE A 25 -6.45 -16.98 1.15
CA PHE A 25 -7.07 -15.82 0.55
C PHE A 25 -8.29 -15.42 1.39
N LYS A 26 -8.13 -14.45 2.29
CA LYS A 26 -9.24 -13.86 3.05
C LYS A 26 -9.41 -12.41 2.62
N PRO A 27 -10.66 -11.95 2.38
CA PRO A 27 -10.93 -10.53 2.22
C PRO A 27 -10.43 -9.76 3.44
N LEU A 28 -9.80 -8.61 3.23
CA LEU A 28 -9.52 -7.69 4.33
C LEU A 28 -10.87 -7.06 4.73
N GLN A 29 -11.46 -7.56 5.81
CA GLN A 29 -12.68 -6.98 6.37
C GLN A 29 -12.30 -5.81 7.26
N LEU A 30 -12.82 -4.64 6.90
CA LEU A 30 -12.64 -3.39 7.63
C LEU A 30 -14.01 -2.87 8.00
N ASP A 31 -14.19 -2.49 9.26
CA ASP A 31 -15.39 -1.82 9.73
C ASP A 31 -15.06 -0.32 9.84
N CYS A 32 -15.37 0.42 8.78
CA CYS A 32 -15.00 1.82 8.61
C CYS A 32 -16.26 2.67 8.41
N ASN A 33 -16.49 3.63 9.30
CA ASN A 33 -17.59 4.60 9.18
C ASN A 33 -17.17 5.84 8.38
N LEU A 34 -15.95 6.33 8.64
CA LEU A 34 -15.33 7.46 7.94
C LEU A 34 -13.90 7.09 7.54
N CYS A 35 -13.57 7.33 6.27
CA CYS A 35 -12.27 7.02 5.70
C CYS A 35 -11.55 8.30 5.27
N ALA A 36 -10.31 8.49 5.74
CA ALA A 36 -9.38 9.46 5.18
C ALA A 36 -8.38 8.75 4.25
N ILE A 37 -8.24 9.26 3.02
CA ILE A 37 -7.23 8.81 2.07
C ILE A 37 -6.19 9.92 1.94
N VAL A 38 -4.99 9.65 2.46
CA VAL A 38 -3.89 10.62 2.49
C VAL A 38 -2.86 10.22 1.43
N SER A 39 -2.72 11.07 0.41
CA SER A 39 -1.74 10.89 -0.66
C SER A 39 -0.31 11.12 -0.15
N ASN A 40 0.68 10.83 -1.00
CA ASN A 40 2.09 11.16 -0.73
C ASN A 40 2.51 12.50 -1.40
N SER A 41 1.56 13.43 -1.56
CA SER A 41 1.83 14.72 -2.21
C SER A 41 2.52 15.69 -1.25
N GLY A 42 3.57 16.38 -1.74
CA GLY A 42 4.23 17.45 -1.00
C GLY A 42 3.31 18.66 -0.72
N GLN A 43 2.18 18.77 -1.43
CA GLN A 43 1.18 19.82 -1.20
C GLN A 43 0.49 19.71 0.17
N MET A 44 0.61 18.56 0.84
CA MET A 44 0.07 18.38 2.20
C MET A 44 0.85 19.19 3.25
N VAL A 45 2.09 19.57 2.97
CA VAL A 45 2.91 20.33 3.92
C VAL A 45 2.32 21.73 4.13
N GLY A 46 2.17 22.13 5.39
CA GLY A 46 1.56 23.40 5.80
C GLY A 46 0.03 23.44 5.74
N GLN A 47 -0.65 22.35 5.36
CA GLN A 47 -2.12 22.32 5.31
C GLN A 47 -2.75 22.24 6.70
N LYS A 48 -2.02 21.74 7.71
CA LYS A 48 -2.47 21.66 9.11
C LYS A 48 -3.80 20.90 9.32
N VAL A 49 -4.10 19.93 8.45
CA VAL A 49 -5.34 19.12 8.50
C VAL A 49 -5.17 17.82 9.28
N GLY A 50 -4.06 17.64 10.00
CA GLY A 50 -3.75 16.38 10.67
C GLY A 50 -4.77 15.94 11.73
N ASN A 51 -5.32 16.90 12.48
CA ASN A 51 -6.36 16.61 13.47
C ASN A 51 -7.68 16.17 12.81
N GLU A 52 -8.02 16.71 11.65
CA GLU A 52 -9.21 16.30 10.89
C GLU A 52 -9.05 14.89 10.34
N ILE A 53 -7.86 14.57 9.80
CA ILE A 53 -7.53 13.23 9.32
C ILE A 53 -7.65 12.20 10.45
N ASP A 54 -7.09 12.50 11.63
CA ASP A 54 -7.08 11.58 12.77
C ASP A 54 -8.48 11.37 13.41
N GLN A 55 -9.51 12.12 13.01
CA GLN A 55 -10.91 11.84 13.39
C GLN A 55 -11.55 10.70 12.58
N SER A 56 -10.91 10.26 11.50
CA SER A 56 -11.42 9.18 10.65
C SER A 56 -11.21 7.80 11.29
N SER A 57 -12.24 6.95 11.23
CA SER A 57 -12.14 5.55 11.71
C SER A 57 -11.10 4.73 10.96
N CYS A 58 -10.88 5.03 9.68
CA CYS A 58 -9.92 4.32 8.83
C CYS A 58 -9.06 5.31 8.06
N ILE A 59 -7.74 5.23 8.24
CA ILE A 59 -6.80 6.14 7.60
C ILE A 59 -5.89 5.34 6.68
N TRP A 60 -6.00 5.67 5.39
CA TRP A 60 -5.28 5.05 4.30
C TRP A 60 -4.15 5.97 3.86
N ARG A 61 -2.91 5.46 3.84
CA ARG A 61 -1.75 6.21 3.35
C ARG A 61 -1.11 5.53 2.16
N MET A 62 -0.44 6.34 1.34
CA MET A 62 0.25 5.85 0.16
C MET A 62 1.75 5.70 0.37
N ASN A 63 2.30 4.59 -0.11
CA ASN A 63 3.72 4.36 -0.29
C ASN A 63 4.53 4.65 1.00
N ASN A 64 5.64 5.38 0.88
CA ASN A 64 6.57 5.67 1.96
C ASN A 64 6.33 7.02 2.66
N ALA A 65 5.13 7.63 2.50
CA ALA A 65 4.79 8.90 3.14
C ALA A 65 4.97 8.80 4.68
N PRO A 66 5.87 9.58 5.30
CA PRO A 66 6.02 9.57 6.75
C PRO A 66 4.88 10.35 7.42
N THR A 67 4.59 9.99 8.66
CA THR A 67 3.80 10.82 9.58
C THR A 67 4.70 11.58 10.55
N LYS A 68 5.84 10.99 10.91
CA LYS A 68 6.79 11.55 11.88
C LYS A 68 7.40 12.85 11.35
N GLY A 69 7.22 13.94 12.10
CA GLY A 69 7.64 15.29 11.71
C GLY A 69 6.65 16.04 10.82
N TYR A 70 5.51 15.44 10.49
CA TYR A 70 4.44 16.04 9.67
C TYR A 70 3.07 15.90 10.32
N GLU A 71 3.00 15.58 11.61
CA GLU A 71 1.78 15.21 12.32
C GLU A 71 0.71 16.32 12.27
N GLU A 72 1.12 17.59 12.34
CA GLU A 72 0.20 18.73 12.22
C GLU A 72 -0.50 18.76 10.87
N ASP A 73 0.22 18.40 9.81
CA ASP A 73 -0.25 18.47 8.43
C ASP A 73 -1.04 17.24 8.00
N VAL A 74 -0.57 16.06 8.39
CA VAL A 74 -1.08 14.79 7.84
C VAL A 74 -1.62 13.83 8.89
N GLY A 75 -1.56 14.17 10.18
CA GLY A 75 -2.01 13.31 11.27
C GLY A 75 -0.99 12.24 11.64
N ARG A 76 -1.28 11.51 12.71
CA ARG A 76 -0.39 10.49 13.31
C ARG A 76 -0.77 9.08 12.88
N MET A 77 -2.07 8.83 12.73
CA MET A 77 -2.59 7.48 12.62
C MET A 77 -2.44 6.93 11.20
N THR A 78 -2.18 5.63 11.08
CA THR A 78 -2.18 4.89 9.82
C THR A 78 -2.75 3.50 10.08
N MET A 79 -3.94 3.23 9.53
CA MET A 79 -4.52 1.89 9.59
C MET A 79 -4.01 1.04 8.44
N ILE A 80 -4.09 1.58 7.22
CA ILE A 80 -3.72 0.86 6.00
C ILE A 80 -2.72 1.68 5.21
N ARG A 81 -1.74 1.01 4.65
CA ARG A 81 -0.76 1.59 3.75
C ARG A 81 -0.69 0.82 2.44
N VAL A 82 -1.11 1.47 1.36
CA VAL A 82 -1.06 0.90 0.02
C VAL A 82 0.26 1.29 -0.63
N VAL A 83 1.07 0.31 -1.00
CA VAL A 83 2.46 0.52 -1.39
C VAL A 83 2.71 -0.11 -2.76
N SER A 84 3.20 0.69 -3.70
CA SER A 84 3.73 0.16 -4.96
C SER A 84 5.00 -0.64 -4.71
N HIS A 85 5.22 -1.69 -5.50
CA HIS A 85 6.46 -2.46 -5.52
C HIS A 85 7.72 -1.59 -5.67
N THR A 86 7.63 -0.47 -6.40
CA THR A 86 8.73 0.50 -6.55
C THR A 86 9.06 1.25 -5.26
N SER A 87 8.10 1.38 -4.34
CA SER A 87 8.29 2.05 -3.05
C SER A 87 8.74 1.09 -1.94
N VAL A 88 8.65 -0.24 -2.13
CA VAL A 88 9.10 -1.22 -1.11
C VAL A 88 10.55 -1.00 -0.69
N PRO A 89 11.54 -0.79 -1.60
CA PRO A 89 12.91 -0.50 -1.19
C PRO A 89 13.04 0.76 -0.30
N LEU A 90 12.14 1.74 -0.45
CA LEU A 90 12.14 2.96 0.35
C LEU A 90 11.66 2.69 1.77
N LEU A 91 10.67 1.81 1.96
CA LEU A 91 10.24 1.38 3.30
C LEU A 91 11.41 0.67 4.02
N LEU A 92 12.16 -0.15 3.29
CA LEU A 92 13.27 -0.91 3.84
C LEU A 92 14.51 -0.06 4.19
N LYS A 93 14.53 1.24 3.86
CA LYS A 93 15.55 2.17 4.37
C LYS A 93 15.36 2.48 5.85
N ASN A 94 14.13 2.38 6.37
CA ASN A 94 13.83 2.57 7.78
C ASN A 94 12.78 1.52 8.24
N PRO A 95 13.20 0.24 8.31
CA PRO A 95 12.26 -0.85 8.55
C PRO A 95 11.71 -0.85 9.98
N ASP A 96 12.44 -0.32 10.97
CA ASP A 96 11.94 -0.21 12.34
C ASP A 96 10.75 0.75 12.40
N TYR A 97 10.82 1.91 11.75
CA TYR A 97 9.68 2.83 11.70
C TYR A 97 8.43 2.18 11.11
N PHE A 98 8.56 1.50 9.96
CA PHE A 98 7.41 0.92 9.26
C PHE A 98 6.93 -0.41 9.86
N PHE A 99 7.80 -1.27 10.36
CA PHE A 99 7.42 -2.65 10.72
C PHE A 99 7.53 -2.97 12.20
N LYS A 100 8.11 -2.07 13.00
CA LYS A 100 8.23 -2.21 14.47
C LYS A 100 7.46 -1.13 15.22
N GLU A 101 7.69 0.15 14.91
CA GLU A 101 6.94 1.27 15.52
C GLU A 101 5.48 1.27 15.01
N ALA A 102 5.29 1.18 13.69
CA ALA A 102 3.96 1.08 13.06
C ALA A 102 3.44 -0.38 12.97
N ASN A 103 3.60 -1.18 14.04
CA ASN A 103 3.25 -2.61 14.03
C ASN A 103 1.76 -2.92 13.78
N ALA A 104 0.87 -1.97 14.07
CA ALA A 104 -0.56 -2.08 13.84
C ALA A 104 -0.98 -1.81 12.38
N THR A 105 -0.09 -1.20 11.57
CA THR A 105 -0.41 -0.85 10.19
C THR A 105 -0.48 -2.08 9.30
N ILE A 106 -1.54 -2.15 8.50
CA ILE A 106 -1.74 -3.15 7.46
C ILE A 106 -1.10 -2.64 6.15
N TYR A 107 -0.14 -3.39 5.63
CA TYR A 107 0.56 -3.07 4.39
C TYR A 107 -0.05 -3.86 3.24
N VAL A 108 -0.52 -3.16 2.20
CA VAL A 108 -1.05 -3.75 0.98
C VAL A 108 -0.10 -3.42 -0.16
N ILE A 109 0.71 -4.40 -0.56
CA ILE A 109 1.73 -4.23 -1.59
C ILE A 109 1.17 -4.68 -2.95
N TRP A 110 1.31 -3.83 -3.96
CA TRP A 110 0.90 -4.14 -5.33
C TRP A 110 2.08 -3.96 -6.29
N GLY A 111 2.13 -4.80 -7.33
CA GLY A 111 3.22 -4.77 -8.29
C GLY A 111 3.03 -5.74 -9.45
N PRO A 112 3.75 -5.54 -10.56
CA PRO A 112 3.69 -6.41 -11.72
C PRO A 112 4.18 -7.81 -11.37
N PHE A 113 3.64 -8.82 -12.07
CA PHE A 113 3.97 -10.23 -11.86
C PHE A 113 5.49 -10.47 -11.80
N ARG A 114 6.25 -9.86 -12.72
CA ARG A 114 7.73 -9.99 -12.80
C ARG A 114 8.43 -9.71 -11.46
N ASN A 115 8.00 -8.69 -10.72
CA ASN A 115 8.61 -8.29 -9.44
C ASN A 115 8.05 -9.08 -8.24
N MET A 116 6.86 -9.66 -8.40
CA MET A 116 6.10 -10.36 -7.36
C MET A 116 6.12 -11.90 -7.52
N ARG A 117 6.96 -12.44 -8.40
CA ARG A 117 7.11 -13.90 -8.61
C ARG A 117 7.51 -14.61 -7.32
N LYS A 118 6.85 -15.74 -7.05
CA LYS A 118 7.10 -16.57 -5.86
C LYS A 118 8.18 -17.64 -6.05
N ASP A 119 8.62 -17.85 -7.28
CA ASP A 119 9.61 -18.86 -7.68
C ASP A 119 11.08 -18.45 -7.43
N GLY A 120 11.30 -17.44 -6.59
CA GLY A 120 12.64 -16.92 -6.28
C GLY A 120 13.13 -15.83 -7.23
N ASN A 121 12.46 -15.55 -8.36
CA ASN A 121 12.87 -14.48 -9.28
C ASN A 121 12.16 -13.14 -9.03
N GLY A 122 11.21 -13.09 -8.09
CA GLY A 122 10.49 -11.87 -7.74
C GLY A 122 11.30 -11.04 -6.76
N ILE A 123 12.05 -10.05 -7.25
CA ILE A 123 12.93 -9.20 -6.42
C ILE A 123 12.18 -8.61 -5.21
N VAL A 124 10.99 -8.05 -5.44
CA VAL A 124 10.20 -7.41 -4.38
C VAL A 124 9.57 -8.46 -3.47
N TYR A 125 9.07 -9.56 -4.04
CA TYR A 125 8.55 -10.68 -3.24
C TYR A 125 9.61 -11.23 -2.27
N ASN A 126 10.84 -11.41 -2.75
CA ASN A 126 11.96 -11.89 -1.93
C ASN A 126 12.35 -10.90 -0.82
N MET A 127 12.30 -9.60 -1.10
CA MET A 127 12.51 -8.57 -0.08
C MET A 127 11.45 -8.67 1.02
N LEU A 128 10.17 -8.73 0.65
CA LEU A 128 9.07 -8.85 1.60
C LEU A 128 9.14 -10.15 2.41
N LYS A 129 9.60 -11.25 1.80
CA LYS A 129 9.83 -12.52 2.51
C LYS A 129 10.82 -12.35 3.66
N LYS A 130 11.98 -11.75 3.38
CA LYS A 130 12.99 -11.45 4.40
C LYS A 130 12.43 -10.51 5.47
N THR A 131 11.64 -9.51 5.09
CA THR A 131 11.01 -8.59 6.04
C THR A 131 10.08 -9.31 7.01
N VAL A 132 9.23 -10.22 6.55
CA VAL A 132 8.29 -10.96 7.41
C VAL A 132 9.01 -11.95 8.33
N ASP A 133 10.17 -12.45 7.91
CA ASP A 133 11.02 -13.29 8.77
C ASP A 133 11.62 -12.48 9.93
N ILE A 134 12.00 -11.21 9.70
CA ILE A 134 12.56 -10.30 10.72
C ILE A 134 11.47 -9.67 11.59
N TYR A 135 10.34 -9.27 10.99
CA TYR A 135 9.22 -8.59 11.65
C TYR A 135 7.99 -9.51 11.64
N PRO A 136 7.92 -10.50 12.56
CA PRO A 136 6.90 -11.54 12.52
C PRO A 136 5.47 -11.01 12.71
N ASN A 137 5.34 -9.84 13.34
CA ASN A 137 4.06 -9.18 13.59
C ASN A 137 3.62 -8.28 12.43
N ALA A 138 4.47 -8.04 11.44
CA ALA A 138 4.15 -7.18 10.31
C ALA A 138 2.96 -7.76 9.52
N GLN A 139 1.96 -6.91 9.29
CA GLN A 139 0.74 -7.29 8.58
C GLN A 139 0.87 -6.96 7.09
N ILE A 140 1.62 -7.79 6.36
CA ILE A 140 1.89 -7.59 4.93
C ILE A 140 0.98 -8.48 4.07
N TYR A 141 0.27 -7.83 3.15
CA TYR A 141 -0.58 -8.43 2.14
C TYR A 141 -0.07 -8.08 0.75
N VAL A 142 -0.23 -9.00 -0.20
CA VAL A 142 0.13 -8.77 -1.60
C VAL A 142 -1.09 -8.95 -2.50
N THR A 143 -1.21 -8.11 -3.53
CA THR A 143 -2.25 -8.28 -4.55
C THR A 143 -2.01 -9.54 -5.38
N THR A 144 -3.10 -10.14 -5.87
CA THR A 144 -3.00 -11.30 -6.77
C THR A 144 -2.74 -10.88 -8.20
N GLU A 145 -2.14 -11.75 -9.01
CA GLU A 145 -1.92 -11.49 -10.44
C GLU A 145 -3.23 -11.23 -11.20
N LYS A 146 -4.29 -11.98 -10.85
CA LYS A 146 -5.64 -11.76 -11.39
C LYS A 146 -6.13 -10.34 -11.10
N ARG A 147 -5.93 -9.86 -9.87
CA ARG A 147 -6.33 -8.50 -9.46
C ARG A 147 -5.49 -7.43 -10.14
N MET A 148 -4.18 -7.65 -10.26
CA MET A 148 -3.27 -6.77 -11.01
C MET A 148 -3.72 -6.63 -12.47
N SER A 149 -4.00 -7.75 -13.13
CA SER A 149 -4.44 -7.77 -14.53
C SER A 149 -5.79 -7.06 -14.72
N TYR A 150 -6.71 -7.22 -13.77
CA TYR A 150 -7.97 -6.49 -13.77
C TYR A 150 -7.75 -4.98 -13.67
N CYS A 151 -6.93 -4.52 -12.71
CA CYS A 151 -6.67 -3.09 -12.54
C CYS A 151 -5.89 -2.47 -13.72
N ASP A 152 -5.00 -3.23 -14.37
CA ASP A 152 -4.36 -2.78 -15.61
C ASP A 152 -5.39 -2.57 -16.74
N GLY A 153 -6.39 -3.44 -16.83
CA GLY A 153 -7.51 -3.31 -17.78
C GLY A 153 -8.37 -2.07 -17.52
N VAL A 154 -8.71 -1.82 -16.26
CA VAL A 154 -9.43 -0.60 -15.84
C VAL A 154 -8.63 0.66 -16.20
N PHE A 155 -7.34 0.69 -15.83
CA PHE A 155 -6.47 1.82 -16.13
C PHE A 155 -6.39 2.09 -17.64
N LYS A 156 -6.26 1.04 -18.46
CA LYS A 156 -6.22 1.19 -19.92
C LYS A 156 -7.53 1.74 -20.47
N LYS A 157 -8.67 1.25 -19.96
CA LYS A 157 -10.00 1.74 -20.35
C LYS A 157 -10.18 3.23 -20.02
N GLU A 158 -9.71 3.67 -18.85
CA GLU A 158 -9.90 5.04 -18.38
C GLU A 158 -8.92 6.05 -18.97
N THR A 159 -7.69 5.62 -19.25
CA THR A 159 -6.60 6.53 -19.66
C THR A 159 -6.21 6.40 -21.12
N GLY A 160 -6.63 5.33 -21.80
CA GLY A 160 -6.14 4.96 -23.11
C GLY A 160 -4.69 4.46 -23.14
N LYS A 161 -4.03 4.31 -21.97
CA LYS A 161 -2.62 3.91 -21.85
C LYS A 161 -2.45 2.51 -21.26
N ASP A 162 -1.45 1.79 -21.73
CA ASP A 162 -1.18 0.42 -21.26
C ASP A 162 0.02 0.39 -20.31
N ARG A 163 -0.18 0.07 -19.03
CA ARG A 163 0.91 0.01 -18.02
C ARG A 163 1.98 -1.04 -18.35
N LYS A 164 1.69 -2.02 -19.20
CA LYS A 164 2.67 -3.01 -19.63
C LYS A 164 3.60 -2.48 -20.72
N VAL A 165 3.19 -1.42 -21.43
CA VAL A 165 3.90 -0.83 -22.58
C VAL A 165 4.48 0.55 -22.23
N THR A 166 3.69 1.37 -21.55
CA THR A 166 4.16 2.62 -20.94
C THR A 166 4.81 2.28 -19.62
N SER A 167 6.12 2.51 -19.49
CA SER A 167 6.91 2.33 -18.26
C SER A 167 6.42 3.23 -17.11
N ILE A 168 5.24 2.94 -16.56
CA ILE A 168 4.58 3.65 -15.46
C ILE A 168 4.25 2.64 -14.35
#